data_AF-A0A1V5WJP9-F1
#
_entry.id   AF-A0A1V5WJP9-F1
#
_cell.length_a   1.000
_cell.length_b   1.000
_cell.length_c   1.000
_cell.angle_alpha   90.00
_cell.angle_beta   90.00
_cell.angle_gamma   90.00
#
_symmetry.space_group_name_H-M   'P 1'
#
loop_
_entity.id
_entity.type
_entity.pdbx_description
1 polymer ?
#
loop_
_entity_poly.entity_id
_entity_poly.type
_entity_poly.pdbx_seq_one_letter_code
_entity_poly.pdbx_strand_id
1 'polypeptide(L)'
;MEYTGDLKLLIERAKVFSGRDLHVTVVANPVAGGFTQKKRIAENRRYIKEAVERVKNRPVVTRSCSVVAHFTNAAGHAGALAQSVFYQASKDDKNTALYLLVTAGGDGTSLEVQTAFTREVLIAGKRELIEKVCFIRMPFGTGNDATDGRKLDQTMALLTGEAYFARQGAVHVHSPANTKIDFYAFNIASIGLDAFVTHITNRVKRFIPGDFYKFCVDAACLFYNKIYKVNKMTVSAMQITDELIFTHEDRMILYAMGISGFRTYGSNQKILPDTNNVCGVREMPLLRKLKLKKLFRFGAHTAVPETLLYSANKLVINYSEKILVQVDGESHLLIPSDFPIVMECTEPFITILKL
;
A
#
# COMPACT_ATOMS: atom_id res chain seq x y z
N MET A 1 12.31 18.18 12.49
CA MET A 1 11.88 18.20 11.08
C MET A 1 11.12 19.51 10.86
N GLU A 2 11.37 20.24 9.77
CA GLU A 2 10.83 21.61 9.57
C GLU A 2 9.30 21.71 9.68
N TYR A 3 8.58 20.61 9.40
CA TYR A 3 7.12 20.59 9.31
C TYR A 3 6.39 20.21 10.62
N THR A 4 7.08 19.89 11.71
CA THR A 4 6.42 19.40 12.93
C THR A 4 5.53 20.44 13.60
N GLY A 5 5.90 21.72 13.54
CA GLY A 5 5.08 22.82 14.06
C GLY A 5 3.79 23.02 13.26
N ASP A 6 3.91 23.05 11.93
CA ASP A 6 2.77 23.16 11.02
C ASP A 6 1.82 21.95 11.16
N LEU A 7 2.39 20.75 11.23
CA LEU A 7 1.63 19.51 11.41
C LEU A 7 0.87 19.52 12.74
N LYS A 8 1.51 19.97 13.83
CA LYS A 8 0.85 20.15 15.13
C LYS A 8 -0.35 21.09 15.00
N LEU A 9 -0.16 22.26 14.38
CA LEU A 9 -1.21 23.26 14.20
C LEU A 9 -2.41 22.69 13.44
N LEU A 10 -2.14 21.96 12.35
CA LEU A 10 -3.16 21.29 11.54
C LEU A 10 -3.95 20.26 12.36
N ILE A 11 -3.23 19.37 13.06
CA ILE A 11 -3.81 18.27 13.82
C ILE A 11 -4.67 18.78 14.98
N GLU A 12 -4.19 19.78 15.74
CA GLU A 12 -4.92 20.38 16.88
C GLU A 12 -6.26 21.01 16.49
N ARG A 13 -6.43 21.34 15.20
CA ARG A 13 -7.59 22.05 14.65
C ARG A 13 -8.44 21.18 13.71
N ALA A 14 -8.07 19.92 13.53
CA ALA A 14 -8.83 18.98 12.72
C ALA A 14 -10.00 18.42 13.55
N LYS A 15 -11.24 18.66 13.09
CA LYS A 15 -12.46 18.28 13.82
C LYS A 15 -12.55 16.80 14.16
N VAL A 16 -12.00 15.93 13.30
CA VAL A 16 -11.96 14.48 13.51
C VAL A 16 -11.27 14.07 14.81
N PHE A 17 -10.40 14.93 15.36
CA PHE A 17 -9.67 14.69 16.61
C PHE A 17 -10.25 15.44 17.82
N SER A 18 -11.45 16.01 17.69
CA SER A 18 -12.08 16.76 18.78
C SER A 18 -12.15 15.94 20.07
N GLY A 19 -11.70 16.53 21.18
CA GLY A 19 -11.72 15.89 22.51
C GLY A 19 -10.68 14.80 22.74
N ARG A 20 -9.71 14.59 21.83
CA ARG A 20 -8.65 13.58 21.99
C ARG A 20 -7.36 14.15 22.62
N ASP A 21 -6.64 13.28 23.31
CA ASP A 21 -5.25 13.47 23.73
C ASP A 21 -4.34 12.83 22.68
N LEU A 22 -3.62 13.64 21.90
CA LEU A 22 -2.90 13.16 20.72
C LEU A 22 -1.41 12.94 20.96
N HIS A 23 -0.96 11.75 20.61
CA HIS A 23 0.45 11.35 20.57
C HIS A 23 0.87 11.13 19.11
N VAL A 24 1.44 12.17 18.51
CA VAL A 24 1.82 12.14 17.09
C VAL A 24 3.28 11.75 16.95
N THR A 25 3.51 10.63 16.28
CA THR A 25 4.86 10.16 15.94
C THR A 25 5.03 10.22 14.43
N VAL A 26 5.96 11.06 13.97
CA VAL A 26 6.34 11.17 12.56
C VAL A 26 7.54 10.28 12.30
N VAL A 27 7.37 9.25 11.47
CA VAL A 27 8.46 8.39 10.98
C VAL A 27 8.87 8.86 9.59
N ALA A 28 10.00 9.55 9.52
CA ALA A 28 10.49 10.19 8.30
C ALA A 28 11.67 9.44 7.69
N ASN A 29 11.57 9.13 6.39
CA ASN A 29 12.69 8.60 5.63
C ASN A 29 13.48 9.75 4.98
N PRO A 30 14.68 10.12 5.49
CA PRO A 30 15.41 11.29 5.04
C PRO A 30 15.89 11.19 3.59
N VAL A 31 15.99 9.99 3.01
CA VAL A 31 16.39 9.79 1.61
C VAL A 31 15.20 9.84 0.64
N ALA A 32 13.97 9.96 1.14
CA ALA A 32 12.77 10.04 0.30
C ALA A 32 12.77 11.31 -0.57
N GLY A 33 12.16 11.23 -1.76
CA GLY A 33 12.15 12.31 -2.74
C GLY A 33 11.56 13.63 -2.22
N GLY A 34 10.63 13.57 -1.26
CA GLY A 34 10.03 14.72 -0.60
C GLY A 34 10.98 15.50 0.32
N PHE A 35 12.16 14.94 0.64
CA PHE A 35 13.23 15.61 1.39
C PHE A 35 14.48 15.89 0.56
N THR A 36 14.66 15.19 -0.56
CA THR A 36 15.89 15.28 -1.36
C THR A 36 15.71 16.04 -2.68
N GLN A 37 14.49 16.07 -3.26
CA GLN A 37 14.24 16.73 -4.54
C GLN A 37 13.71 18.15 -4.34
N LYS A 38 14.50 19.16 -4.73
CA LYS A 38 14.19 20.60 -4.56
C LYS A 38 12.76 20.98 -4.98
N LYS A 39 12.30 20.51 -6.15
CA LYS A 39 10.95 20.78 -6.65
C LYS A 39 9.86 20.24 -5.71
N ARG A 40 10.00 18.98 -5.26
CA ARG A 40 9.04 18.33 -4.35
C ARG A 40 9.05 18.97 -2.96
N ILE A 41 10.22 19.36 -2.47
CA ILE A 41 10.35 20.08 -1.19
C ILE A 41 9.55 21.40 -1.27
N ALA A 42 9.73 22.17 -2.33
CA ALA A 42 9.02 23.43 -2.53
C ALA A 42 7.50 23.23 -2.66
N GLU A 43 7.06 22.23 -3.43
CA GLU A 43 5.66 21.86 -3.55
C GLU A 43 5.05 21.43 -2.21
N ASN A 44 5.71 20.54 -1.47
CA ASN A 44 5.26 20.06 -0.17
C ASN A 44 5.13 21.21 0.84
N ARG A 45 6.14 22.09 0.89
CA ARG A 45 6.11 23.29 1.74
C ARG A 45 4.93 24.19 1.38
N ARG A 46 4.65 24.39 0.09
CA ARG A 46 3.49 25.17 -0.35
C ARG A 46 2.18 24.56 0.13
N TYR A 47 1.96 23.26 -0.07
CA TYR A 47 0.72 22.59 0.33
C TYR A 47 0.49 22.61 1.85
N ILE A 48 1.55 22.42 2.64
CA ILE A 48 1.46 22.52 4.10
C ILE A 48 1.07 23.94 4.53
N LYS A 49 1.73 24.97 3.96
CA LYS A 49 1.39 26.37 4.26
C LYS A 49 -0.05 26.72 3.88
N GLU A 50 -0.50 26.33 2.70
CA GLU A 50 -1.89 26.53 2.27
C GLU A 50 -2.88 25.85 3.22
N ALA A 51 -2.55 24.64 3.70
CA ALA A 51 -3.37 23.93 4.67
C ALA A 51 -3.41 24.65 6.03
N VAL A 52 -2.26 25.12 6.52
CA VAL A 52 -2.17 25.91 7.76
C VAL A 52 -3.02 27.17 7.65
N GLU A 53 -2.93 27.89 6.54
CA GLU A 53 -3.72 29.11 6.30
C GLU A 53 -5.24 28.85 6.32
N ARG A 54 -5.70 27.68 5.83
CA ARG A 54 -7.12 27.30 5.86
C ARG A 54 -7.65 27.04 7.26
N VAL A 55 -6.79 26.66 8.20
CA VAL A 55 -7.21 26.27 9.55
C VAL A 55 -6.76 27.23 10.63
N LYS A 56 -5.87 28.19 10.36
CA LYS A 56 -5.25 29.05 11.39
C LYS A 56 -6.25 29.73 12.33
N ASN A 57 -7.42 30.10 11.83
CA ASN A 57 -8.49 30.77 12.58
C ASN A 57 -9.49 29.79 13.25
N ARG A 58 -9.32 28.48 13.07
CA ARG A 58 -10.15 27.47 13.75
C ARG A 58 -9.70 27.34 15.21
N PRO A 59 -10.63 27.08 16.14
CA PRO A 59 -10.26 26.79 17.52
C PRO A 59 -9.45 25.50 17.59
N VAL A 60 -8.60 25.40 18.61
CA VAL A 60 -8.01 24.11 19.01
C VAL A 60 -9.14 23.24 19.56
N VAL A 61 -9.30 22.05 19.00
CA VAL A 61 -10.39 21.11 19.36
C VAL A 61 -9.86 19.88 20.12
N THR A 62 -8.55 19.66 20.11
CA THR A 62 -7.88 18.58 20.86
C THR A 62 -7.67 18.97 22.32
N ARG A 63 -7.66 17.99 23.23
CA ARG A 63 -7.34 18.20 24.66
C ARG A 63 -5.85 18.46 24.86
N SER A 64 -5.02 17.70 24.16
CA SER A 64 -3.57 17.85 24.13
C SER A 64 -3.01 17.31 22.81
N CYS A 65 -1.85 17.82 22.38
CA CYS A 65 -1.17 17.33 21.19
C CYS A 65 0.36 17.42 21.35
N SER A 66 0.99 16.25 21.40
CA SER A 66 2.44 16.10 21.34
C SER A 66 2.86 15.62 19.95
N VAL A 67 3.93 16.19 19.40
CA VAL A 67 4.48 15.77 18.10
C VAL A 67 5.96 15.49 18.24
N VAL A 68 6.38 14.27 17.89
CA VAL A 68 7.77 13.84 17.85
C VAL A 68 8.09 13.33 16.46
N ALA A 69 9.26 13.65 15.94
CA ALA A 69 9.73 13.15 14.64
C ALA A 69 11.00 12.32 14.79
N HIS A 70 10.99 11.14 14.18
CA HIS A 70 12.13 10.23 14.11
C HIS A 70 12.57 10.04 12.66
N PHE A 71 13.87 10.02 12.43
CA PHE A 71 14.45 9.73 11.12
C PHE A 71 14.88 8.28 11.04
N THR A 72 14.45 7.57 9.99
CA THR A 72 14.94 6.22 9.71
C THR A 72 16.37 6.29 9.19
N ASN A 73 17.19 5.29 9.51
CA ASN A 73 18.59 5.19 9.09
C ASN A 73 18.93 3.88 8.35
N ALA A 74 18.01 2.91 8.34
CA ALA A 74 18.19 1.60 7.74
C ALA A 74 16.83 0.98 7.39
N ALA A 75 16.85 -0.06 6.54
CA ALA A 75 15.67 -0.88 6.28
C ALA A 75 15.19 -1.58 7.57
N GLY A 76 13.88 -1.66 7.76
CA GLY A 76 13.23 -2.21 8.96
C GLY A 76 13.15 -1.25 10.15
N HIS A 77 13.86 -0.11 10.12
CA HIS A 77 13.87 0.83 11.24
C HIS A 77 12.51 1.55 11.38
N ALA A 78 11.76 1.77 10.30
CA ALA A 78 10.44 2.39 10.42
C ALA A 78 9.48 1.49 11.22
N GLY A 79 9.55 0.17 10.97
CA GLY A 79 8.80 -0.84 11.73
C GLY A 79 9.19 -0.87 13.21
N ALA A 80 10.50 -0.80 13.51
CA ALA A 80 10.99 -0.80 14.90
C ALA A 80 10.54 0.44 15.69
N LEU A 81 10.53 1.62 15.06
CA LEU A 81 9.99 2.85 15.65
C LEU A 81 8.48 2.72 15.91
N ALA A 82 7.74 2.16 14.95
CA ALA A 82 6.30 1.94 15.10
C ALA A 82 5.96 0.98 16.25
N GLN A 83 6.73 -0.10 16.42
CA GLN A 83 6.55 -1.03 17.55
C GLN A 83 6.64 -0.33 18.91
N SER A 84 7.54 0.63 19.06
CA SER A 84 7.64 1.41 20.31
C SER A 84 6.38 2.23 20.58
N VAL A 85 5.76 2.78 19.53
CA VAL A 85 4.48 3.51 19.61
C VAL A 85 3.34 2.56 19.97
N PHE A 86 3.28 1.37 19.34
CA PHE A 86 2.23 0.38 19.62
C PHE A 86 2.34 -0.16 21.04
N TYR A 87 3.56 -0.36 21.55
CA TYR A 87 3.79 -0.71 22.94
C TYR A 87 3.23 0.36 23.89
N GLN A 88 3.53 1.64 23.66
CA GLN A 88 2.97 2.74 24.45
C GLN A 88 1.44 2.77 24.39
N ALA A 89 0.86 2.68 23.19
CA ALA A 89 -0.59 2.66 22.98
C ALA A 89 -1.27 1.49 23.70
N SER A 90 -0.64 0.30 23.73
CA SER A 90 -1.17 -0.85 24.45
C SER A 90 -1.18 -0.67 25.98
N LYS A 91 -0.35 0.24 26.51
CA LYS A 91 -0.22 0.52 27.94
C LYS A 91 -0.99 1.76 28.41
N ASP A 92 -1.52 2.56 27.49
CA ASP A 92 -2.27 3.77 27.84
C ASP A 92 -3.75 3.44 28.08
N ASP A 93 -4.19 3.54 29.34
CA ASP A 93 -5.57 3.24 29.74
C ASP A 93 -6.55 4.40 29.51
N LYS A 94 -6.08 5.55 29.00
CA LYS A 94 -6.95 6.71 28.75
C LYS A 94 -7.77 6.51 27.47
N ASN A 95 -9.09 6.48 27.60
CA ASN A 95 -10.01 6.42 26.46
C ASN A 95 -9.92 7.64 25.52
N THR A 96 -9.38 8.76 26.01
CA THR A 96 -9.15 9.98 25.20
C THR A 96 -7.87 9.91 24.38
N ALA A 97 -6.93 9.01 24.71
CA ALA A 97 -5.65 8.91 24.03
C ALA A 97 -5.80 8.35 22.61
N LEU A 98 -5.12 8.98 21.65
CA LEU A 98 -5.03 8.52 20.28
C LEU A 98 -3.59 8.72 19.78
N TYR A 99 -3.01 7.64 19.27
CA TYR A 99 -1.65 7.62 18.74
C TYR A 99 -1.72 7.77 17.22
N LEU A 100 -1.25 8.92 16.74
CA LEU A 100 -1.18 9.21 15.31
C LEU A 100 0.19 8.82 14.78
N LEU A 101 0.24 7.77 13.97
CA LEU A 101 1.47 7.34 13.32
C LEU A 101 1.53 7.93 11.91
N VAL A 102 2.37 8.95 11.75
CA VAL A 102 2.51 9.69 10.50
C VAL A 102 3.74 9.19 9.76
N THR A 103 3.58 8.60 8.57
CA THR A 103 4.73 8.21 7.74
C THR A 103 5.07 9.34 6.76
N ALA A 104 6.34 9.71 6.71
CA ALA A 104 6.88 10.67 5.74
C ALA A 104 7.94 9.95 4.90
N GLY A 105 7.49 9.11 3.97
CA GLY A 105 8.36 8.28 3.14
C GLY A 105 7.63 7.85 1.87
N GLY A 106 8.11 6.78 1.25
CA GLY A 106 7.39 6.10 0.17
C GLY A 106 6.65 4.87 0.63
N ASP A 107 6.13 4.09 -0.32
CA ASP A 107 5.38 2.87 -0.06
C ASP A 107 6.11 1.92 0.90
N GLY A 108 7.43 1.72 0.76
CA GLY A 108 8.23 0.87 1.66
C GLY A 108 8.24 1.34 3.13
N THR A 109 8.27 2.65 3.40
CA THR A 109 8.18 3.16 4.79
C THR A 109 6.81 2.88 5.38
N SER A 110 5.75 3.01 4.58
CA SER A 110 4.39 2.68 5.00
C SER A 110 4.18 1.17 5.19
N LEU A 111 4.83 0.36 4.34
CA LEU A 111 4.79 -1.09 4.38
C LEU A 111 5.41 -1.64 5.67
N GLU A 112 6.61 -1.16 6.04
CA GLU A 112 7.28 -1.57 7.29
C GLU A 112 6.40 -1.28 8.52
N VAL A 113 5.83 -0.07 8.56
CA VAL A 113 5.01 0.42 9.67
C VAL A 113 3.71 -0.37 9.80
N GLN A 114 2.98 -0.57 8.70
CA GLN A 114 1.71 -1.30 8.71
C GLN A 114 1.93 -2.81 8.92
N THR A 115 3.03 -3.37 8.42
CA THR A 115 3.42 -4.76 8.70
C THR A 115 3.67 -4.97 10.20
N ALA A 116 4.39 -4.05 10.85
CA ALA A 116 4.59 -4.10 12.30
C ALA A 116 3.25 -4.06 13.06
N PHE A 117 2.32 -3.18 12.65
CA PHE A 117 0.99 -3.09 13.26
C PHE A 117 0.17 -4.36 13.06
N THR A 118 0.23 -4.94 11.87
CA THR A 118 -0.45 -6.20 11.53
C THR A 118 -0.02 -7.34 12.45
N ARG A 119 1.28 -7.45 12.73
CA ARG A 119 1.78 -8.45 13.68
C ARG A 119 1.24 -8.23 15.09
N GLU A 120 1.17 -6.99 15.57
CA GLU A 120 0.59 -6.71 16.89
C GLU A 120 -0.90 -7.06 16.96
N VAL A 121 -1.68 -6.69 15.95
CA VAL A 121 -3.14 -6.80 15.98
C VAL A 121 -3.64 -8.20 15.61
N LEU A 122 -3.13 -8.78 14.50
CA LEU A 122 -3.62 -10.04 13.96
C LEU A 122 -2.90 -11.25 14.54
N ILE A 123 -1.59 -11.15 14.79
CA ILE A 123 -0.79 -12.28 15.28
C ILE A 123 -0.72 -12.29 16.80
N ALA A 124 -0.34 -11.17 17.43
CA ALA A 124 -0.27 -11.07 18.88
C ALA A 124 -1.63 -10.81 19.55
N GLY A 125 -2.69 -10.61 18.76
CA GLY A 125 -4.07 -10.51 19.24
C GLY A 125 -4.43 -9.19 19.95
N LYS A 126 -3.61 -8.13 19.82
CA LYS A 126 -3.82 -6.84 20.47
C LYS A 126 -4.87 -5.98 19.75
N ARG A 127 -6.11 -6.46 19.72
CA ARG A 127 -7.23 -5.84 18.99
C ARG A 127 -7.59 -4.45 19.50
N GLU A 128 -7.29 -4.13 20.75
CA GLU A 128 -7.49 -2.81 21.35
C GLU A 128 -6.72 -1.70 20.64
N LEU A 129 -5.61 -2.03 19.95
CA LEU A 129 -4.83 -1.05 19.20
C LEU A 129 -5.58 -0.46 18.01
N ILE A 130 -6.61 -1.16 17.49
CA ILE A 130 -7.43 -0.69 16.37
C ILE A 130 -8.12 0.64 16.72
N GLU A 131 -8.54 0.83 17.97
CA GLU A 131 -9.20 2.07 18.43
C GLU A 131 -8.20 3.15 18.89
N LYS A 132 -6.96 2.76 19.18
CA LYS A 132 -5.95 3.65 19.77
C LYS A 132 -4.93 4.18 18.78
N VAL A 133 -4.80 3.57 17.60
CA VAL A 133 -3.79 3.94 16.61
C VAL A 133 -4.46 4.35 15.31
N CYS A 134 -4.13 5.54 14.79
CA CYS A 134 -4.56 6.00 13.48
C CYS A 134 -3.35 6.37 12.61
N PHE A 135 -3.38 5.97 11.34
CA PHE A 135 -2.29 6.20 10.40
C PHE A 135 -2.56 7.41 9.52
N ILE A 136 -1.51 8.19 9.25
CA ILE A 136 -1.49 9.22 8.21
C ILE A 136 -0.24 9.01 7.34
N ARG A 137 -0.41 8.77 6.05
CA ARG A 137 0.64 8.41 5.11
C ARG A 137 0.91 9.56 4.17
N MET A 138 1.98 10.32 4.42
CA MET A 138 2.37 11.45 3.58
C MET A 138 3.19 10.98 2.37
N PRO A 139 2.84 11.42 1.14
CA PRO A 139 3.43 10.94 -0.11
C PRO A 139 4.81 11.55 -0.42
N PHE A 140 5.81 11.26 0.42
CA PHE A 140 7.18 11.77 0.27
C PHE A 140 8.04 10.86 -0.62
N GLY A 141 7.58 9.66 -0.97
CA GLY A 141 8.24 8.72 -1.86
C GLY A 141 8.02 9.01 -3.35
N THR A 142 8.63 8.19 -4.21
CA THR A 142 8.48 8.28 -5.67
C THR A 142 7.31 7.45 -6.20
N GLY A 143 7.08 6.25 -5.63
CA GLY A 143 5.82 5.52 -5.65
C GLY A 143 5.09 5.84 -4.35
N ASN A 144 3.86 6.32 -4.46
CA ASN A 144 3.00 6.71 -3.33
C ASN A 144 1.61 6.07 -3.54
N ASP A 145 1.58 4.86 -4.10
CA ASP A 145 0.34 4.23 -4.55
C ASP A 145 -0.50 3.73 -3.37
N ALA A 146 0.12 3.53 -2.20
CA ALA A 146 -0.54 3.11 -0.96
C ALA A 146 -0.72 4.25 0.07
N THR A 147 -0.52 5.51 -0.32
CA THR A 147 -0.63 6.67 0.59
C THR A 147 -2.06 7.22 0.65
N ASP A 148 -2.39 8.01 1.69
CA ASP A 148 -3.77 8.53 1.87
C ASP A 148 -4.19 9.50 0.75
N GLY A 149 -3.21 10.03 0.02
CA GLY A 149 -3.40 10.80 -1.18
C GLY A 149 -2.12 10.78 -2.01
N ARG A 150 -2.23 10.71 -3.34
CA ARG A 150 -1.09 10.67 -4.27
C ARG A 150 -0.19 11.89 -4.17
N LYS A 151 -0.77 13.01 -3.76
CA LYS A 151 -0.10 14.30 -3.53
C LYS A 151 -0.39 14.78 -2.12
N LEU A 152 0.53 15.60 -1.60
CA LEU A 152 0.45 16.05 -0.21
C LEU A 152 -0.80 16.90 0.07
N ASP A 153 -1.30 17.66 -0.91
CA ASP A 153 -2.55 18.43 -0.78
C ASP A 153 -3.75 17.54 -0.44
N GLN A 154 -3.82 16.35 -1.01
CA GLN A 154 -4.87 15.37 -0.72
C GLN A 154 -4.75 14.85 0.72
N THR A 155 -3.53 14.54 1.19
CA THR A 155 -3.31 14.19 2.60
C THR A 155 -3.66 15.35 3.53
N MET A 156 -3.31 16.59 3.17
CA MET A 156 -3.67 17.78 3.96
C MET A 156 -5.18 18.05 3.95
N ALA A 157 -5.89 17.66 2.89
CA ALA A 157 -7.34 17.77 2.83
C ALA A 157 -8.01 16.97 3.96
N LEU A 158 -7.44 15.83 4.38
CA LEU A 158 -7.93 15.05 5.54
C LEU A 158 -7.85 15.83 6.86
N LEU A 159 -6.86 16.71 7.01
CA LEU A 159 -6.68 17.52 8.22
C LEU A 159 -7.41 18.87 8.16
N THR A 160 -7.81 19.30 6.96
CA THR A 160 -8.49 20.59 6.74
C THR A 160 -9.98 20.45 6.41
N GLY A 161 -10.45 19.27 5.99
CA GLY A 161 -11.84 18.97 5.69
C GLY A 161 -12.61 18.34 6.85
N GLU A 162 -13.77 17.79 6.52
CA GLU A 162 -14.64 17.03 7.44
C GLU A 162 -14.30 15.53 7.37
N ALA A 163 -13.06 15.18 7.72
CA ALA A 163 -12.64 13.79 7.68
C ALA A 163 -13.30 12.94 8.78
N TYR A 164 -13.39 11.65 8.53
CA TYR A 164 -13.87 10.65 9.49
C TYR A 164 -12.90 9.46 9.59
N PHE A 165 -12.98 8.73 10.71
CA PHE A 165 -12.21 7.50 10.88
C PHE A 165 -12.80 6.38 10.02
N ALA A 166 -11.95 5.73 9.25
CA ALA A 166 -12.31 4.54 8.48
C ALA A 166 -11.34 3.41 8.80
N ARG A 167 -11.78 2.17 8.59
CA ARG A 167 -10.92 1.00 8.68
C ARG A 167 -10.60 0.45 7.30
N GLN A 168 -9.38 -0.02 7.13
CA GLN A 168 -8.95 -0.79 5.96
C GLN A 168 -8.35 -2.13 6.42
N GLY A 169 -8.53 -3.17 5.60
CA GLY A 169 -7.85 -4.45 5.79
C GLY A 169 -6.53 -4.51 5.03
N ALA A 170 -6.06 -5.72 4.80
CA ALA A 170 -4.93 -6.04 3.94
C ALA A 170 -5.24 -7.27 3.07
N VAL A 171 -4.49 -7.46 2.00
CA VAL A 171 -4.42 -8.74 1.30
C VAL A 171 -3.33 -9.56 1.99
N HIS A 172 -3.72 -10.65 2.64
CA HIS A 172 -2.83 -11.64 3.22
C HIS A 172 -2.45 -12.65 2.15
N VAL A 173 -1.16 -12.77 1.88
CA VAL A 173 -0.59 -13.72 0.92
C VAL A 173 0.18 -14.76 1.70
N HIS A 174 -0.32 -16.00 1.69
CA HIS A 174 0.31 -17.09 2.42
C HIS A 174 0.32 -18.40 1.65
N SER A 175 1.11 -19.35 2.12
CA SER A 175 1.11 -20.72 1.61
C SER A 175 0.87 -21.71 2.75
N PRO A 176 -0.16 -22.56 2.64
CA PRO A 176 -0.31 -23.73 3.52
C PRO A 176 0.86 -24.71 3.41
N ALA A 177 1.56 -24.73 2.27
CA ALA A 177 2.70 -25.61 2.02
C ALA A 177 4.04 -25.04 2.54
N ASN A 178 4.14 -23.72 2.72
CA ASN A 178 5.37 -23.06 3.14
C ASN A 178 5.10 -21.85 4.05
N THR A 179 5.30 -22.02 5.36
CA THR A 179 5.07 -20.99 6.38
C THR A 179 6.00 -19.77 6.26
N LYS A 180 7.05 -19.82 5.44
CA LYS A 180 7.89 -18.64 5.14
C LYS A 180 7.20 -17.66 4.20
N ILE A 181 6.14 -18.10 3.53
CA ILE A 181 5.30 -17.25 2.71
C ILE A 181 4.17 -16.79 3.60
N ASP A 182 4.36 -15.60 4.17
CA ASP A 182 3.43 -14.93 5.06
C ASP A 182 3.65 -13.42 4.88
N PHE A 183 2.88 -12.83 3.96
CA PHE A 183 3.04 -11.44 3.55
C PHE A 183 1.72 -10.70 3.60
N TYR A 184 1.78 -9.39 3.83
CA TYR A 184 0.61 -8.52 3.83
C TYR A 184 0.83 -7.38 2.83
N ALA A 185 -0.16 -7.15 1.97
CA ALA A 185 -0.23 -6.00 1.09
C ALA A 185 -1.40 -5.11 1.50
N PHE A 186 -1.16 -3.82 1.70
CA PHE A 186 -2.14 -2.82 2.12
C PHE A 186 -2.77 -2.08 0.94
N ASN A 187 -2.25 -2.29 -0.28
CA ASN A 187 -2.83 -1.81 -1.52
C ASN A 187 -3.17 -2.98 -2.47
N ILE A 188 -2.16 -3.66 -3.01
CA ILE A 188 -2.31 -4.74 -3.99
C ILE A 188 -1.22 -5.80 -3.80
N ALA A 189 -1.61 -7.06 -3.85
CA ALA A 189 -0.71 -8.19 -4.09
C ALA A 189 -0.86 -8.68 -5.53
N SER A 190 0.23 -9.16 -6.15
CA SER A 190 0.12 -9.79 -7.47
C SER A 190 1.23 -10.80 -7.75
N ILE A 191 0.97 -11.71 -8.69
CA ILE A 191 1.94 -12.67 -9.20
C ILE A 191 2.18 -12.48 -10.70
N GLY A 192 3.38 -12.81 -11.14
CA GLY A 192 3.77 -12.83 -12.54
C GLY A 192 4.38 -11.52 -13.03
N LEU A 193 3.84 -10.99 -14.13
CA LEU A 193 4.45 -9.91 -14.89
C LEU A 193 4.65 -8.63 -14.06
N ASP A 194 3.69 -8.24 -13.23
CA ASP A 194 3.82 -7.03 -12.39
C ASP A 194 4.88 -7.21 -11.29
N ALA A 195 4.94 -8.40 -10.67
CA ALA A 195 5.99 -8.73 -9.72
C ALA A 195 7.38 -8.71 -10.36
N PHE A 196 7.50 -9.11 -11.64
CA PHE A 196 8.73 -8.99 -12.40
C PHE A 196 9.10 -7.53 -12.74
N VAL A 197 8.13 -6.70 -13.12
CA VAL A 197 8.34 -5.25 -13.32
C VAL A 197 8.85 -4.62 -12.02
N THR A 198 8.23 -4.95 -10.89
CA THR A 198 8.62 -4.49 -9.56
C THR A 198 10.06 -4.91 -9.23
N HIS A 199 10.39 -6.18 -9.44
CA HIS A 199 11.74 -6.71 -9.22
C HIS A 199 12.81 -5.96 -10.02
N ILE A 200 12.60 -5.76 -11.33
CA ILE A 200 13.54 -5.01 -12.18
C ILE A 200 13.61 -3.55 -11.74
N THR A 201 12.48 -2.92 -11.47
CA THR A 201 12.41 -1.50 -11.07
C THR A 201 13.23 -1.26 -9.80
N ASN A 202 13.09 -2.13 -8.80
CA ASN A 202 13.84 -2.02 -7.55
C ASN A 202 15.34 -2.25 -7.76
N ARG A 203 15.71 -3.19 -8.64
CA ARG A 203 17.12 -3.43 -8.98
C ARG A 203 17.74 -2.22 -9.69
N VAL A 204 17.03 -1.57 -10.61
CA VAL A 204 17.50 -0.37 -11.32
C VAL A 204 17.60 0.83 -10.38
N LYS A 205 16.60 1.04 -9.50
CA LYS A 205 16.58 2.14 -8.52
C LYS A 205 17.78 2.13 -7.57
N ARG A 206 18.41 0.97 -7.33
CA ARG A 206 19.66 0.87 -6.54
C ARG A 206 20.85 1.58 -7.20
N PHE A 207 20.84 1.70 -8.53
CA PHE A 207 21.96 2.27 -9.29
C PHE A 207 21.64 3.66 -9.84
N ILE A 208 20.38 3.96 -10.17
CA ILE A 208 19.99 5.25 -10.75
C ILE A 208 18.70 5.77 -10.08
N PRO A 209 18.73 6.96 -9.44
CA PRO A 209 17.53 7.58 -8.89
C PRO A 209 16.61 8.12 -10.01
N GLY A 210 15.33 7.75 -10.00
CA GLY A 210 14.35 8.22 -10.99
C GLY A 210 13.09 7.34 -11.09
N ASP A 211 12.12 7.79 -11.91
CA ASP A 211 10.94 7.00 -12.28
C ASP A 211 11.23 6.18 -13.55
N PHE A 212 11.80 4.99 -13.36
CA PHE A 212 12.13 4.04 -14.44
C PHE A 212 11.02 3.05 -14.73
N TYR A 213 9.84 3.19 -14.10
CA TYR A 213 8.78 2.19 -14.19
C TYR A 213 8.36 1.92 -15.64
N LYS A 214 8.19 2.96 -16.46
CA LYS A 214 7.85 2.82 -17.89
C LYS A 214 8.89 2.00 -18.67
N PHE A 215 10.18 2.24 -18.43
CA PHE A 215 11.25 1.48 -19.06
C PHE A 215 11.24 0.02 -18.61
N CYS A 216 11.05 -0.22 -17.31
CA CYS A 216 10.96 -1.56 -16.74
C CYS A 216 9.73 -2.33 -17.25
N VAL A 217 8.60 -1.68 -17.47
CA VAL A 217 7.41 -2.28 -18.10
C VAL A 217 7.72 -2.70 -19.54
N ASP A 218 8.39 -1.85 -20.31
CA ASP A 218 8.76 -2.16 -21.69
C ASP A 218 9.74 -3.33 -21.76
N ALA A 219 10.75 -3.34 -20.90
CA ALA A 219 11.68 -4.46 -20.74
C ALA A 219 10.95 -5.74 -20.28
N ALA A 220 10.05 -5.64 -19.31
CA ALA A 220 9.30 -6.79 -18.81
C ALA A 220 8.45 -7.44 -19.90
N CYS A 221 7.78 -6.64 -20.75
CA CYS A 221 7.04 -7.16 -21.90
C CYS A 221 7.92 -8.01 -22.83
N LEU A 222 9.18 -7.62 -23.02
CA LEU A 222 10.14 -8.29 -23.91
C LEU A 222 10.80 -9.52 -23.28
N PHE A 223 11.13 -9.45 -21.99
CA PHE A 223 12.01 -10.43 -21.35
C PHE A 223 11.30 -11.40 -20.40
N TYR A 224 10.07 -11.11 -19.97
CA TYR A 224 9.36 -11.97 -18.99
C TYR A 224 9.26 -13.42 -19.47
N ASN A 225 8.73 -13.65 -20.69
CA ASN A 225 8.58 -14.99 -21.28
C ASN A 225 9.93 -15.68 -21.60
N LYS A 226 11.05 -14.94 -21.58
CA LYS A 226 12.40 -15.53 -21.76
C LYS A 226 12.97 -16.07 -20.44
N ILE A 227 12.53 -15.53 -19.31
CA ILE A 227 13.07 -15.86 -17.97
C ILE A 227 12.12 -16.78 -17.21
N TYR A 228 10.82 -16.55 -17.33
CA TYR A 228 9.76 -17.30 -16.67
C TYR A 228 8.95 -18.06 -17.71
N LYS A 229 8.82 -19.37 -17.52
CA LYS A 229 7.93 -20.21 -18.31
C LYS A 229 6.49 -19.88 -17.91
N VAL A 230 5.68 -19.51 -18.90
CA VAL A 230 4.24 -19.31 -18.72
C VAL A 230 3.54 -20.62 -18.99
N ASN A 231 2.97 -21.22 -17.93
CA ASN A 231 2.21 -22.46 -18.00
C ASN A 231 0.76 -22.19 -17.57
N LYS A 232 -0.08 -23.23 -17.61
CA LYS A 232 -1.43 -23.16 -17.05
C LYS A 232 -1.36 -22.93 -15.54
N MET A 233 -2.21 -22.02 -15.07
CA MET A 233 -2.42 -21.68 -13.67
C MET A 233 -3.89 -21.96 -13.35
N THR A 234 -4.11 -22.69 -12.26
CA THR A 234 -5.45 -22.95 -11.75
C THR A 234 -5.75 -21.96 -10.65
N VAL A 235 -6.81 -21.16 -10.82
CA VAL A 235 -7.24 -20.17 -9.84
C VAL A 235 -8.67 -20.46 -9.42
N SER A 236 -8.87 -20.62 -8.12
CA SER A 236 -10.20 -20.72 -7.51
C SER A 236 -10.50 -19.44 -6.76
N ALA A 237 -11.59 -18.77 -7.13
CA ALA A 237 -12.08 -17.56 -6.51
C ALA A 237 -13.19 -17.89 -5.51
N MET A 238 -13.10 -17.36 -4.30
CA MET A 238 -13.98 -17.70 -3.18
C MET A 238 -14.55 -16.44 -2.52
N GLN A 239 -15.77 -16.57 -1.97
CA GLN A 239 -16.38 -15.56 -1.10
C GLN A 239 -15.76 -15.58 0.30
N ILE A 240 -16.14 -14.63 1.15
CA ILE A 240 -15.73 -14.56 2.55
C ILE A 240 -16.19 -15.77 3.38
N THR A 241 -17.26 -16.44 2.93
CA THR A 241 -17.82 -17.66 3.55
C THR A 241 -17.12 -18.95 3.13
N ASP A 242 -15.98 -18.82 2.42
CA ASP A 242 -15.29 -19.92 1.72
C ASP A 242 -16.13 -20.61 0.64
N GLU A 243 -17.25 -20.01 0.22
CA GLU A 243 -18.03 -20.51 -0.92
C GLU A 243 -17.30 -20.26 -2.25
N LEU A 244 -17.16 -21.29 -3.07
CA LEU A 244 -16.53 -21.19 -4.39
C LEU A 244 -17.40 -20.37 -5.34
N ILE A 245 -16.84 -19.29 -5.88
CA ILE A 245 -17.47 -18.49 -6.94
C ILE A 245 -17.25 -19.17 -8.29
N PHE A 246 -15.98 -19.45 -8.63
CA PHE A 246 -15.60 -20.23 -9.81
C PHE A 246 -14.16 -20.74 -9.69
N THR A 247 -13.84 -21.74 -10.51
CA THR A 247 -12.46 -22.16 -10.79
C THR A 247 -12.22 -22.06 -12.28
N HIS A 248 -11.03 -21.61 -12.66
CA HIS A 248 -10.60 -21.69 -14.05
C HIS A 248 -9.13 -22.10 -14.14
N GLU A 249 -8.76 -22.64 -15.30
CA GLU A 249 -7.40 -23.04 -15.64
C GLU A 249 -7.03 -22.39 -16.97
N ASP A 250 -6.05 -21.48 -16.96
CA ASP A 250 -5.62 -20.75 -18.15
C ASP A 250 -4.11 -20.45 -18.08
N ARG A 251 -3.51 -20.11 -19.22
CA ARG A 251 -2.13 -19.57 -19.23
C ARG A 251 -2.18 -18.10 -18.82
N MET A 252 -1.72 -17.79 -17.62
CA MET A 252 -1.83 -16.47 -17.03
C MET A 252 -0.46 -15.81 -16.91
N ILE A 253 -0.35 -14.56 -17.36
CA ILE A 253 0.88 -13.76 -17.20
C ILE A 253 0.84 -12.88 -15.97
N LEU A 254 -0.36 -12.59 -15.45
CA LEU A 254 -0.56 -11.76 -14.25
C LEU A 254 -1.83 -12.18 -13.53
N TYR A 255 -1.76 -12.19 -12.20
CA TYR A 255 -2.93 -12.18 -11.33
C TYR A 255 -2.70 -11.18 -10.21
N ALA A 256 -3.67 -10.30 -9.97
CA ALA A 256 -3.59 -9.26 -8.95
C ALA A 256 -4.86 -9.22 -8.12
N MET A 257 -4.69 -9.00 -6.81
CA MET A 257 -5.77 -8.82 -5.85
C MET A 257 -5.48 -7.57 -5.03
N GLY A 258 -6.43 -6.64 -5.05
CA GLY A 258 -6.44 -5.47 -4.18
C GLY A 258 -7.28 -5.71 -2.94
N ILE A 259 -7.01 -4.98 -1.87
CA ILE A 259 -7.89 -4.97 -0.69
C ILE A 259 -9.29 -4.39 -1.01
N SER A 260 -9.39 -3.66 -2.12
CA SER A 260 -10.65 -3.23 -2.73
C SER A 260 -10.44 -3.01 -4.22
N GLY A 261 -11.50 -2.63 -4.95
CA GLY A 261 -11.39 -2.01 -6.27
C GLY A 261 -10.79 -0.59 -6.23
N PHE A 262 -10.76 0.07 -7.39
CA PHE A 262 -10.20 1.41 -7.62
C PHE A 262 -8.72 1.57 -7.22
N ARG A 263 -7.93 0.50 -7.40
CA ARG A 263 -6.50 0.47 -7.05
C ARG A 263 -5.60 0.60 -8.26
N THR A 264 -4.39 1.08 -7.99
CA THR A 264 -3.40 1.44 -8.99
C THR A 264 -2.02 0.92 -8.65
N TYR A 265 -1.22 0.62 -9.67
CA TYR A 265 0.23 0.47 -9.56
C TYR A 265 0.97 1.79 -9.82
N GLY A 266 2.29 1.73 -9.63
CA GLY A 266 3.28 2.75 -9.98
C GLY A 266 2.94 3.52 -11.25
N SER A 267 3.21 4.82 -11.22
CA SER A 267 2.91 5.75 -12.32
C SER A 267 1.42 5.82 -12.71
N ASN A 268 0.50 5.52 -11.79
CA ASN A 268 -0.97 5.62 -11.97
C ASN A 268 -1.56 4.62 -12.97
N GLN A 269 -1.00 3.41 -13.03
CA GLN A 269 -1.60 2.33 -13.83
C GLN A 269 -2.84 1.82 -13.10
N LYS A 270 -4.03 2.04 -13.66
CA LYS A 270 -5.32 1.66 -13.07
C LYS A 270 -5.60 0.16 -13.28
N ILE A 271 -4.83 -0.70 -12.60
CA ILE A 271 -4.99 -2.17 -12.70
C ILE A 271 -6.38 -2.65 -12.26
N LEU A 272 -6.94 -2.02 -11.22
CA LEU A 272 -8.29 -2.28 -10.71
C LEU A 272 -9.11 -0.98 -10.88
N PRO A 273 -9.67 -0.73 -12.08
CA PRO A 273 -10.21 0.59 -12.43
C PRO A 273 -11.65 0.82 -11.94
N ASP A 274 -12.34 -0.22 -11.48
CA ASP A 274 -13.73 -0.20 -11.04
C ASP A 274 -13.87 -0.89 -9.66
N THR A 275 -15.09 -1.30 -9.29
CA THR A 275 -15.38 -1.95 -8.00
C THR A 275 -14.76 -3.34 -7.84
N ASN A 276 -14.35 -3.99 -8.92
CA ASN A 276 -13.71 -5.31 -8.88
C ASN A 276 -12.34 -5.22 -8.20
N ASN A 277 -12.05 -6.16 -7.31
CA ASN A 277 -10.79 -6.20 -6.58
C ASN A 277 -9.80 -7.25 -7.11
N VAL A 278 -10.16 -8.02 -8.13
CA VAL A 278 -9.27 -9.01 -8.76
C VAL A 278 -9.12 -8.72 -10.25
N CYS A 279 -7.88 -8.77 -10.74
CA CYS A 279 -7.53 -8.68 -12.16
C CYS A 279 -6.63 -9.85 -12.56
N GLY A 280 -7.09 -10.67 -13.50
CA GLY A 280 -6.28 -11.67 -14.21
C GLY A 280 -5.94 -11.21 -15.62
N VAL A 281 -4.75 -11.55 -16.11
CA VAL A 281 -4.36 -11.29 -17.51
C VAL A 281 -3.82 -12.57 -18.14
N ARG A 282 -4.49 -13.00 -19.21
CA ARG A 282 -4.11 -14.18 -20.01
C ARG A 282 -2.83 -13.93 -20.80
N GLU A 283 -2.12 -15.00 -21.08
CA GLU A 283 -1.01 -14.98 -22.01
C GLU A 283 -1.48 -14.58 -23.41
N MET A 284 -0.65 -13.79 -24.08
CA MET A 284 -0.89 -13.31 -25.43
C MET A 284 0.43 -13.12 -26.18
N PRO A 285 0.43 -13.06 -27.52
CA PRO A 285 1.63 -12.77 -28.30
C PRO A 285 2.27 -11.41 -27.97
N LEU A 286 3.58 -11.26 -28.15
CA LEU A 286 4.33 -10.05 -27.80
C LEU A 286 3.75 -8.77 -28.42
N LEU A 287 3.41 -8.79 -29.71
CA LEU A 287 2.82 -7.62 -30.40
C LEU A 287 1.50 -7.19 -29.75
N ARG A 288 0.69 -8.16 -29.31
CA ARG A 288 -0.55 -7.90 -28.58
C ARG A 288 -0.25 -7.29 -27.21
N LYS A 289 0.71 -7.81 -26.43
CA LYS A 289 1.14 -7.23 -25.15
C LYS A 289 1.55 -5.76 -25.30
N LEU A 290 2.41 -5.47 -26.29
CA LEU A 290 2.92 -4.11 -26.53
C LEU A 290 1.80 -3.13 -26.94
N LYS A 291 0.77 -3.60 -27.64
CA LYS A 291 -0.42 -2.81 -27.99
C LYS A 291 -1.30 -2.56 -26.76
N LEU A 292 -1.55 -3.59 -25.95
CA LEU A 292 -2.51 -3.52 -24.84
C LEU A 292 -1.96 -2.85 -23.58
N LYS A 293 -0.63 -2.81 -23.35
CA LYS A 293 -0.04 -2.22 -22.12
C LYS A 293 -0.49 -0.78 -21.83
N LYS A 294 -0.81 0.01 -22.87
CA LYS A 294 -1.27 1.41 -22.70
C LYS A 294 -2.67 1.49 -22.10
N LEU A 295 -3.49 0.44 -22.24
CA LEU A 295 -4.87 0.42 -21.75
C LEU A 295 -4.92 0.39 -20.21
N PHE A 296 -3.94 -0.28 -19.57
CA PHE A 296 -3.80 -0.32 -18.11
C PHE A 296 -3.61 1.07 -17.50
N ARG A 297 -3.05 2.03 -18.24
CA ARG A 297 -2.86 3.41 -17.75
C ARG A 297 -4.19 4.11 -17.50
N PHE A 298 -5.18 3.82 -18.33
CA PHE A 298 -6.49 4.46 -18.30
C PHE A 298 -7.57 3.57 -17.70
N GLY A 299 -7.26 2.30 -17.40
CA GLY A 299 -8.23 1.32 -16.95
C GLY A 299 -9.05 0.70 -18.08
N ALA A 300 -8.68 0.92 -19.34
CA ALA A 300 -9.42 0.46 -20.52
C ALA A 300 -9.14 -1.01 -20.88
N HIS A 301 -8.27 -1.70 -20.12
CA HIS A 301 -8.02 -3.14 -20.28
C HIS A 301 -9.25 -3.97 -19.88
N THR A 302 -10.22 -3.38 -19.17
CA THR A 302 -11.52 -4.00 -18.87
C THR A 302 -12.27 -4.50 -20.11
N ALA A 303 -12.06 -3.86 -21.26
CA ALA A 303 -12.78 -4.14 -22.49
C ALA A 303 -12.10 -5.20 -23.39
N VAL A 304 -10.99 -5.80 -22.96
CA VAL A 304 -10.25 -6.76 -23.79
C VAL A 304 -10.44 -8.20 -23.29
N PRO A 305 -10.59 -9.19 -24.19
CA PRO A 305 -10.88 -10.58 -23.80
C PRO A 305 -9.75 -11.26 -23.02
N GLU A 306 -8.53 -10.72 -23.11
CA GLU A 306 -7.38 -11.20 -22.35
C GLU A 306 -7.43 -10.83 -20.86
N THR A 307 -8.31 -9.92 -20.45
CA THR A 307 -8.45 -9.48 -19.06
C THR A 307 -9.65 -10.12 -18.40
N LEU A 308 -9.45 -10.59 -17.16
CA LEU A 308 -10.48 -11.06 -16.25
C LEU A 308 -10.60 -10.06 -15.11
N LEU A 309 -11.79 -9.53 -14.86
CA LEU A 309 -12.07 -8.66 -13.72
C LEU A 309 -13.29 -9.20 -12.98
N TYR A 310 -13.16 -9.36 -11.68
CA TYR A 310 -14.21 -9.87 -10.81
C TYR A 310 -13.92 -9.50 -9.35
N SER A 311 -14.90 -9.73 -8.48
CA SER A 311 -14.77 -9.56 -7.04
C SER A 311 -14.62 -10.90 -6.34
N ALA A 312 -13.67 -11.01 -5.42
CA ALA A 312 -13.49 -12.18 -4.56
C ALA A 312 -12.87 -11.76 -3.21
N ASN A 313 -13.14 -12.52 -2.15
CA ASN A 313 -12.48 -12.34 -0.86
C ASN A 313 -11.22 -13.19 -0.73
N LYS A 314 -11.12 -14.26 -1.51
CA LYS A 314 -10.01 -15.19 -1.47
C LYS A 314 -9.73 -15.78 -2.85
N LEU A 315 -8.46 -15.94 -3.17
CA LEU A 315 -7.94 -16.63 -4.34
C LEU A 315 -7.04 -17.76 -3.86
N VAL A 316 -7.31 -18.98 -4.32
CA VAL A 316 -6.39 -20.11 -4.17
C VAL A 316 -5.77 -20.38 -5.53
N ILE A 317 -4.46 -20.18 -5.61
CA ILE A 317 -3.69 -20.24 -6.85
C ILE A 317 -2.79 -21.46 -6.80
N ASN A 318 -2.87 -22.31 -7.82
CA ASN A 318 -1.96 -23.43 -8.03
C ASN A 318 -1.15 -23.22 -9.31
N TYR A 319 0.15 -23.44 -9.22
CA TYR A 319 1.06 -23.25 -10.35
C TYR A 319 2.27 -24.18 -10.25
N SER A 320 2.72 -24.71 -11.40
CA SER A 320 3.75 -25.75 -11.46
C SER A 320 5.14 -25.23 -11.84
N GLU A 321 5.31 -23.92 -12.00
CA GLU A 321 6.58 -23.29 -12.41
C GLU A 321 6.98 -22.22 -11.40
N LYS A 322 8.25 -21.82 -11.42
CA LYS A 322 8.68 -20.66 -10.64
C LYS A 322 8.04 -19.37 -11.18
N ILE A 323 7.69 -18.45 -10.28
CA ILE A 323 7.10 -17.15 -10.62
C ILE A 323 7.41 -16.13 -9.52
N LEU A 324 7.34 -14.84 -9.81
CA LEU A 324 7.46 -13.81 -8.77
C LEU A 324 6.09 -13.47 -8.19
N VAL A 325 6.05 -13.21 -6.89
CA VAL A 325 4.96 -12.51 -6.19
C VAL A 325 5.46 -11.14 -5.76
N GLN A 326 4.59 -10.14 -5.74
CA GLN A 326 4.85 -8.85 -5.10
C GLN A 326 3.74 -8.45 -4.16
N VAL A 327 4.15 -7.78 -3.07
CA VAL A 327 3.28 -7.17 -2.06
C VAL A 327 3.72 -5.72 -1.87
N ASP A 328 2.86 -4.76 -2.24
CA ASP A 328 3.11 -3.32 -2.10
C ASP A 328 4.51 -2.85 -2.57
N GLY A 329 5.02 -3.45 -3.66
CA GLY A 329 6.29 -3.06 -4.25
C GLY A 329 7.53 -3.85 -3.77
N GLU A 330 7.38 -4.81 -2.87
CA GLU A 330 8.41 -5.81 -2.56
C GLU A 330 8.15 -7.11 -3.32
N SER A 331 9.19 -7.74 -3.89
CA SER A 331 9.06 -8.92 -4.75
C SER A 331 9.78 -10.14 -4.19
N HIS A 332 9.14 -11.31 -4.23
CA HIS A 332 9.69 -12.59 -3.77
C HIS A 332 9.56 -13.66 -4.86
N LEU A 333 10.52 -14.58 -4.93
CA LEU A 333 10.47 -15.72 -5.84
C LEU A 333 9.67 -16.84 -5.18
N LEU A 334 8.67 -17.34 -5.90
CA LEU A 334 7.93 -18.55 -5.61
C LEU A 334 8.44 -19.70 -6.48
N ILE A 335 8.55 -20.88 -5.89
CA ILE A 335 8.88 -22.15 -6.55
C ILE A 335 7.69 -23.11 -6.48
N PRO A 336 7.67 -24.21 -7.27
CA PRO A 336 6.49 -25.10 -7.31
C PRO A 336 6.04 -25.65 -5.96
N SER A 337 6.96 -25.91 -5.03
CA SER A 337 6.65 -26.39 -3.67
C SER A 337 5.96 -25.36 -2.77
N ASP A 338 5.91 -24.10 -3.19
CA ASP A 338 5.25 -23.03 -2.46
C ASP A 338 3.75 -22.97 -2.73
N PHE A 339 3.26 -23.69 -3.74
CA PHE A 339 1.85 -23.71 -4.12
C PHE A 339 1.08 -24.82 -3.37
N PRO A 340 -0.20 -24.61 -3.02
CA PRO A 340 -1.02 -23.44 -3.37
C PRO A 340 -0.62 -22.18 -2.61
N ILE A 341 -0.70 -21.04 -3.31
CA ILE A 341 -0.67 -19.72 -2.68
C ILE A 341 -2.10 -19.26 -2.48
N VAL A 342 -2.38 -18.72 -1.30
CA VAL A 342 -3.65 -18.10 -0.96
C VAL A 342 -3.44 -16.59 -0.90
N MET A 343 -4.27 -15.84 -1.62
CA MET A 343 -4.42 -14.39 -1.44
C MET A 343 -5.81 -14.13 -0.86
N GLU A 344 -5.93 -13.55 0.32
CA GLU A 344 -7.23 -13.27 0.93
C GLU A 344 -7.31 -11.90 1.58
N CYS A 345 -8.47 -11.26 1.49
CA CYS A 345 -8.72 -10.00 2.16
C CYS A 345 -8.98 -10.25 3.64
N THR A 346 -8.19 -9.63 4.52
CA THR A 346 -8.46 -9.63 5.95
C THR A 346 -9.67 -8.76 6.27
N GLU A 347 -10.26 -8.97 7.45
CA GLU A 347 -11.15 -7.96 8.04
C GLU A 347 -10.42 -6.61 8.20
N PRO A 348 -11.13 -5.48 8.17
CA PRO A 348 -10.53 -4.17 8.40
C PRO A 348 -9.99 -3.99 9.83
N PHE A 349 -8.71 -3.66 9.96
CA PHE A 349 -8.05 -3.48 11.27
C PHE A 349 -7.16 -2.24 11.35
N ILE A 350 -6.84 -1.59 10.23
CA ILE A 350 -6.01 -0.38 10.21
C ILE A 350 -6.93 0.84 10.18
N THR A 351 -6.85 1.67 11.21
CA THR A 351 -7.61 2.92 11.28
C THR A 351 -6.88 4.03 10.52
N ILE A 352 -7.58 4.65 9.58
CA ILE A 352 -7.11 5.75 8.73
C ILE A 352 -8.15 6.87 8.69
N LEU A 353 -7.80 8.00 8.07
CA LEU A 353 -8.75 9.07 7.76
C LEU A 353 -9.28 8.94 6.34
N LYS A 354 -10.56 9.29 6.13
CA LYS A 354 -11.18 9.51 4.81
C LYS A 354 -11.98 10.82 4.81
N LEU A 355 -12.18 11.38 3.62
CA LEU A 355 -13.09 12.51 3.36
C LEU A 355 -14.48 12.01 2.98
#